data_AF-A0A1I5YFU7-F1
#
_entry.id   AF-A0A1I5YFU7-F1
#
_cell.length_a   1.000
_cell.length_b   1.000
_cell.length_c   1.000
_cell.angle_alpha   90.00
_cell.angle_beta   90.00
_cell.angle_gamma   90.00
#
_symmetry.space_group_name_H-M   'P 1'
#
loop_
_entity.id
_entity.type
_entity.pdbx_description
1 polymer ?
#
loop_
_entity_poly.entity_id
_entity_poly.type
_entity_poly.pdbx_seq_one_letter_code
_entity_poly.pdbx_strand_id
1 'polypeptide(L)'
;MSAFGDSTSFLEGAAQEQVPDGAEIKLHSASETGNYTGEVVAIDERYALQRLRDSNSFVVHETEKLADQSVQTGRIYSVRYAEGRPSVEEAMQTADGQSGRQPSDPSDQSAEPGVRHNESYFQMRGSLMKQFGQDIKVYEAKTDIGRYNGAVVSITPDRVAQQISRGAFVVHDKDRLAGQYRRGTLVDVNYNNGRAISTLTPQQREQTAQQPNRQFAPEPKTQPAVAAAPRNEAIDEASLHANAANALGKNAEHLKTLPGLKRAPADQIAQLAYYRSVLEEKCKADPVVQTEKLSQFDEMAQMKDKAQSLLKGGIPESAVTAPAIDAAQQRTDEGPSL
;
A
#
# COMPACT_ATOMS: atom_id res chain seq x y z
N MET A 1 -46.15 -11.72 -50.18
CA MET A 1 -44.96 -10.94 -50.59
C MET A 1 -45.24 -9.50 -50.19
N SER A 2 -44.62 -8.84 -49.23
CA SER A 2 -43.47 -9.12 -48.37
C SER A 2 -43.65 -8.33 -47.08
N ALA A 3 -43.10 -8.84 -45.98
CA ALA A 3 -43.24 -8.33 -44.62
C ALA A 3 -42.48 -7.00 -44.40
N PHE A 4 -43.08 -6.11 -43.61
CA PHE A 4 -42.38 -5.01 -42.95
C PHE A 4 -41.77 -5.54 -41.65
N GLY A 5 -40.45 -5.63 -41.60
CA GLY A 5 -39.69 -6.06 -40.42
C GLY A 5 -39.30 -4.86 -39.57
N ASP A 6 -39.61 -4.96 -38.28
CA ASP A 6 -39.09 -4.17 -37.17
C ASP A 6 -37.56 -4.03 -37.24
N SER A 7 -37.06 -2.83 -36.93
CA SER A 7 -35.65 -2.58 -36.60
C SER A 7 -35.59 -2.08 -35.16
N THR A 8 -35.66 -3.05 -34.24
CA THR A 8 -35.38 -2.90 -32.82
C THR A 8 -33.87 -2.93 -32.56
N SER A 9 -33.42 -1.92 -31.81
CA SER A 9 -32.34 -1.97 -30.79
C SER A 9 -31.12 -2.85 -31.06
N PHE A 10 -29.99 -2.21 -31.44
CA PHE A 10 -28.66 -2.84 -31.43
C PHE A 10 -27.65 -1.96 -30.69
N LEU A 11 -27.84 -1.78 -29.37
CA LEU A 11 -26.82 -1.22 -28.46
C LEU A 11 -27.06 -1.80 -27.06
N GLU A 12 -26.70 -3.06 -26.85
CA GLU A 12 -26.62 -3.64 -25.51
C GLU A 12 -25.52 -4.72 -25.50
N GLY A 13 -24.51 -4.54 -24.66
CA GLY A 13 -23.42 -5.51 -24.54
C GLY A 13 -22.04 -4.97 -24.13
N ALA A 14 -21.93 -3.82 -23.46
CA ALA A 14 -20.73 -3.59 -22.65
C ALA A 14 -20.88 -4.46 -21.40
N ALA A 15 -20.20 -5.61 -21.38
CA ALA A 15 -20.15 -6.47 -20.21
C ALA A 15 -19.63 -5.64 -19.02
N GLN A 16 -20.52 -5.29 -18.09
CA GLN A 16 -20.09 -4.87 -16.77
C GLN A 16 -19.38 -6.07 -16.16
N GLU A 17 -18.06 -5.98 -16.08
CA GLU A 17 -17.23 -6.93 -15.36
C GLU A 17 -17.72 -6.95 -13.91
N GLN A 18 -18.51 -7.97 -13.57
CA GLN A 18 -19.02 -8.18 -12.22
C GLN A 18 -17.81 -8.46 -11.33
N VAL A 19 -17.39 -7.42 -10.61
CA VAL A 19 -16.40 -7.55 -9.54
C VAL A 19 -16.96 -8.57 -8.53
N PRO A 20 -16.23 -9.66 -8.20
CA PRO A 20 -16.70 -10.65 -7.25
C PRO A 20 -16.95 -9.99 -5.90
N ASP A 21 -18.18 -10.14 -5.42
CA ASP A 21 -18.67 -9.58 -4.18
C ASP A 21 -17.81 -10.10 -3.01
N GLY A 22 -17.10 -9.22 -2.30
CA GLY A 22 -16.25 -9.56 -1.15
C GLY A 22 -14.73 -9.58 -1.38
N ALA A 23 -14.22 -9.19 -2.56
CA ALA A 23 -12.78 -9.03 -2.74
C ALA A 23 -12.23 -7.82 -1.95
N GLU A 24 -11.35 -8.08 -0.98
CA GLU A 24 -10.67 -7.08 -0.14
C GLU A 24 -9.88 -6.09 -1.01
N ILE A 25 -10.24 -4.80 -0.92
CA ILE A 25 -9.53 -3.71 -1.61
C ILE A 25 -8.23 -3.43 -0.86
N LYS A 26 -7.08 -3.50 -1.55
CA LYS A 26 -5.75 -3.22 -0.96
C LYS A 26 -5.16 -1.96 -1.55
N LEU A 27 -4.58 -1.10 -0.71
CA LEU A 27 -3.87 0.09 -1.16
C LEU A 27 -2.38 -0.05 -0.84
N HIS A 28 -1.53 0.34 -1.78
CA HIS A 28 -0.08 0.34 -1.64
C HIS A 28 0.51 1.67 -2.09
N SER A 29 1.57 2.13 -1.43
CA SER A 29 2.43 3.16 -2.01
C SER A 29 3.31 2.53 -3.09
N ALA A 30 3.59 3.27 -4.16
CA ALA A 30 4.56 2.84 -5.16
C ALA A 30 5.94 2.64 -4.50
N SER A 31 6.57 1.51 -4.80
CA SER A 31 7.94 1.22 -4.35
C SER A 31 8.95 1.84 -5.32
N GLU A 32 10.17 2.06 -4.84
CA GLU A 32 11.26 2.64 -5.63
C GLU A 32 11.71 1.77 -6.81
N THR A 33 11.25 0.52 -6.89
CA THR A 33 11.63 -0.48 -7.91
C THR A 33 10.44 -1.27 -8.48
N GLY A 34 9.21 -0.79 -8.26
CA GLY A 34 7.99 -1.52 -8.63
C GLY A 34 7.58 -1.35 -10.09
N ASN A 35 6.79 -2.30 -10.60
CA ASN A 35 6.11 -2.16 -11.89
C ASN A 35 4.60 -2.32 -11.68
N TYR A 36 3.84 -1.31 -12.11
CA TYR A 36 2.41 -1.18 -11.83
C TYR A 36 1.66 -0.93 -13.13
N THR A 37 0.82 -1.88 -13.53
CA THR A 37 0.00 -1.75 -14.73
C THR A 37 -1.47 -1.68 -14.34
N GLY A 38 -2.14 -0.62 -14.76
CA GLY A 38 -3.48 -0.34 -14.26
C GLY A 38 -4.06 0.98 -14.76
N GLU A 39 -5.34 1.17 -14.47
CA GLU A 39 -6.11 2.35 -14.81
C GLU A 39 -5.88 3.45 -13.76
N VAL A 40 -5.59 4.68 -14.18
CA VAL A 40 -5.52 5.81 -13.26
C VAL A 40 -6.93 6.30 -12.96
N VAL A 41 -7.37 6.13 -11.72
CA VAL A 41 -8.75 6.42 -11.31
C VAL A 41 -8.91 7.80 -10.68
N ALA A 42 -7.84 8.38 -10.14
CA ALA A 42 -7.83 9.74 -9.60
C ALA A 42 -6.44 10.36 -9.75
N ILE A 43 -6.41 11.67 -9.93
CA ILE A 43 -5.20 12.49 -9.89
C ILE A 43 -5.56 13.74 -9.09
N ASP A 44 -4.77 14.06 -8.08
CA ASP A 44 -4.79 15.35 -7.39
C ASP A 44 -3.45 16.10 -7.62
N GLU A 45 -3.22 17.19 -6.90
CA GLU A 45 -1.99 17.99 -7.07
C GLU A 45 -0.71 17.20 -6.73
N ARG A 46 -0.79 16.18 -5.87
CA ARG A 46 0.36 15.49 -5.28
C ARG A 46 0.41 14.00 -5.55
N TYR A 47 -0.72 13.37 -5.88
CA TYR A 47 -0.83 11.94 -6.03
C TYR A 47 -1.71 11.52 -7.21
N ALA A 48 -1.29 10.43 -7.85
CA ALA A 48 -2.10 9.68 -8.80
C ALA A 48 -2.43 8.31 -8.19
N LEU A 49 -3.72 7.97 -8.21
CA LEU A 49 -4.23 6.68 -7.75
C LEU A 49 -4.46 5.77 -8.95
N GLN A 50 -3.77 4.64 -8.99
CA GLN A 50 -3.85 3.66 -10.05
C GLN A 50 -4.52 2.36 -9.55
N ARG A 51 -5.60 1.92 -10.18
CA ARG A 51 -6.20 0.59 -9.96
C ARG A 51 -5.48 -0.44 -10.81
N LEU A 52 -4.88 -1.45 -10.19
CA LEU A 52 -4.11 -2.47 -10.90
C LEU A 52 -5.03 -3.38 -11.73
N ARG A 53 -4.58 -3.77 -12.94
CA ARG A 53 -5.39 -4.57 -13.87
C ARG A 53 -5.72 -5.97 -13.35
N ASP A 54 -4.76 -6.61 -12.69
CA ASP A 54 -4.86 -8.02 -12.30
C ASP A 54 -5.32 -8.21 -10.85
N SER A 55 -5.77 -7.14 -10.18
CA SER A 55 -6.21 -7.22 -8.79
C SER A 55 -7.15 -6.09 -8.39
N ASN A 56 -7.95 -6.29 -7.34
CA ASN A 56 -8.69 -5.23 -6.66
C ASN A 56 -7.78 -4.33 -5.78
N SER A 57 -6.52 -4.14 -6.18
CA SER A 57 -5.56 -3.33 -5.45
C SER A 57 -5.32 -2.01 -6.16
N PHE A 58 -4.97 -1.01 -5.38
CA PHE A 58 -4.64 0.32 -5.84
C PHE A 58 -3.20 0.66 -5.43
N VAL A 59 -2.55 1.47 -6.26
CA VAL A 59 -1.22 2.02 -6.01
C VAL A 59 -1.29 3.53 -6.04
N VAL A 60 -0.66 4.16 -5.05
CA VAL A 60 -0.51 5.61 -4.95
C VAL A 60 0.87 5.99 -5.48
N HIS A 61 0.90 6.88 -6.46
CA HIS A 61 2.10 7.45 -7.05
C HIS A 61 2.17 8.93 -6.69
N GLU A 62 3.35 9.46 -6.36
CA GLU A 62 3.54 10.92 -6.25
C GLU A 62 3.52 11.56 -7.65
N THR A 63 2.68 12.57 -7.86
CA THR A 63 2.57 13.27 -9.17
C THR A 63 3.85 14.00 -9.52
N GLU A 64 4.60 14.53 -8.55
CA GLU A 64 5.90 15.18 -8.80
C GLU A 64 6.88 14.23 -9.49
N LYS A 65 6.89 12.95 -9.08
CA LYS A 65 7.70 11.92 -9.72
C LYS A 65 7.19 11.61 -11.14
N LEU A 66 5.89 11.69 -11.36
CA LEU A 66 5.24 11.45 -12.64
C LEU A 66 5.21 12.68 -13.57
N ALA A 67 5.57 13.88 -13.09
CA ALA A 67 5.16 15.17 -13.65
C ALA A 67 5.66 15.42 -15.07
N ASP A 68 6.74 14.78 -15.48
CA ASP A 68 7.26 14.86 -16.86
C ASP A 68 6.40 14.08 -17.87
N GLN A 69 5.44 13.28 -17.39
CA GLN A 69 4.68 12.34 -18.19
C GLN A 69 3.18 12.57 -17.95
N SER A 70 2.48 12.98 -19.00
CA SER A 70 1.08 13.41 -18.95
C SER A 70 0.13 12.23 -18.68
N VAL A 71 0.02 11.85 -17.41
CA VAL A 71 -0.91 10.83 -16.94
C VAL A 71 -2.32 11.41 -16.87
N GLN A 72 -3.32 10.67 -17.34
CA GLN A 72 -4.72 11.09 -17.36
C GLN A 72 -5.62 10.10 -16.64
N THR A 73 -6.67 10.59 -15.98
CA THR A 73 -7.69 9.73 -15.39
C THR A 73 -8.45 8.94 -16.48
N GLY A 74 -8.83 7.70 -16.17
CA GLY A 74 -9.53 6.79 -17.09
C GLY A 74 -8.64 6.11 -18.14
N ARG A 75 -7.32 6.32 -18.09
CA ARG A 75 -6.33 5.70 -18.99
C ARG A 75 -5.54 4.62 -18.27
N ILE A 76 -5.07 3.62 -19.04
CA ILE A 76 -4.25 2.54 -18.51
C ILE A 76 -2.78 2.86 -18.78
N TYR A 77 -1.98 2.83 -17.72
CA TYR A 77 -0.55 3.04 -17.80
C TYR A 77 0.21 1.86 -17.21
N SER A 78 1.43 1.66 -17.69
CA SER A 78 2.45 0.86 -17.03
C SER A 78 3.48 1.81 -16.42
N VAL A 79 3.52 1.88 -15.09
CA VAL A 79 4.47 2.71 -14.34
C VAL A 79 5.55 1.82 -13.76
N ARG A 80 6.78 1.97 -14.26
CA ARG A 80 7.97 1.26 -13.77
C ARG A 80 8.87 2.21 -13.01
N TYR A 81 9.22 1.89 -11.77
CA TYR A 81 10.22 2.62 -11.01
C TYR A 81 11.58 1.93 -11.11
N ALA A 82 12.62 2.71 -11.35
CA ALA A 82 14.01 2.29 -11.20
C ALA A 82 14.73 3.35 -10.36
N GLU A 83 15.18 2.96 -9.16
CA GLU A 83 15.86 3.87 -8.22
C GLU A 83 15.02 5.12 -7.91
N GLY A 84 13.71 4.93 -7.70
CA GLY A 84 12.77 6.00 -7.38
C GLY A 84 12.36 6.89 -8.57
N ARG A 85 12.93 6.66 -9.77
CA ARG A 85 12.56 7.38 -11.00
C ARG A 85 11.50 6.58 -11.76
N PRO A 86 10.31 7.13 -12.02
CA PRO A 86 9.30 6.44 -12.79
C PRO A 86 9.55 6.58 -14.30
N SER A 87 9.20 5.53 -15.02
CA SER A 87 8.98 5.49 -16.45
C SER A 87 7.54 5.05 -16.67
N VAL A 88 6.73 5.95 -17.22
CA VAL A 88 5.31 5.76 -17.54
C VAL A 88 5.18 5.50 -19.03
N GLU A 89 4.56 4.39 -19.37
CA GLU A 89 4.17 4.05 -20.73
C GLU A 89 2.66 3.91 -20.76
N GLU A 90 1.97 4.58 -21.69
CA GLU A 90 0.54 4.35 -21.89
C GLU A 90 0.36 2.94 -22.44
N ALA A 91 -0.24 2.06 -21.65
CA ALA A 91 -0.51 0.70 -22.08
C ALA A 91 -1.67 0.80 -23.06
N MET A 92 -1.39 0.62 -24.36
CA MET A 92 -2.45 0.56 -25.37
C MET A 92 -3.51 -0.44 -24.88
N GLN A 93 -4.75 0.04 -24.76
CA GLN A 93 -5.91 -0.83 -24.57
C GLN A 93 -5.98 -1.74 -25.79
N THR A 94 -5.35 -2.90 -25.72
CA THR A 94 -5.67 -4.01 -26.61
C THR A 94 -7.12 -4.37 -26.31
N ALA A 95 -8.00 -3.92 -27.20
CA ALA A 95 -9.45 -4.08 -27.09
C ALA A 95 -9.89 -5.56 -27.07
N ASP A 96 -8.98 -6.51 -27.30
CA ASP A 96 -9.25 -7.94 -27.24
C ASP A 96 -8.14 -8.64 -26.45
N GLY A 97 -8.53 -9.46 -25.47
CA GLY A 97 -7.66 -10.23 -24.58
C GLY A 97 -6.86 -11.34 -25.26
N GLN A 98 -6.07 -11.00 -26.29
CA GLN A 98 -5.03 -11.86 -26.83
C GLN A 98 -3.66 -11.27 -26.51
N SER A 99 -2.94 -12.03 -25.71
CA SER A 99 -1.52 -11.89 -25.43
C SER A 99 -0.72 -11.85 -26.73
N GLY A 100 -0.52 -10.64 -27.26
CA GLY A 100 0.42 -10.35 -28.32
C GLY A 100 1.85 -10.59 -27.82
N ARG A 101 2.34 -11.82 -27.99
CA ARG A 101 3.76 -12.08 -28.10
C ARG A 101 4.27 -11.31 -29.32
N GLN A 102 4.94 -10.21 -29.07
CA GLN A 102 5.83 -9.61 -30.06
C GLN A 102 6.99 -10.61 -30.29
N PRO A 103 7.24 -11.05 -31.53
CA PRO A 103 8.41 -11.86 -31.82
C PRO A 103 9.64 -10.94 -31.71
N SER A 104 10.38 -11.05 -30.62
CA SER A 104 11.69 -10.42 -30.51
C SER A 104 12.65 -11.11 -31.46
N ASP A 105 13.30 -10.31 -32.28
CA ASP A 105 14.48 -10.64 -33.07
C ASP A 105 15.51 -11.43 -32.21
N PRO A 106 16.07 -12.56 -32.68
CA PRO A 106 16.90 -13.45 -31.86
C PRO A 106 18.34 -12.94 -31.62
N SER A 107 18.62 -11.65 -31.81
CA SER A 107 19.99 -11.16 -32.01
C SER A 107 20.57 -10.29 -30.89
N ASP A 108 19.84 -10.01 -29.80
CA ASP A 108 20.36 -9.15 -28.73
C ASP A 108 20.17 -9.77 -27.33
N GLN A 109 20.97 -10.80 -27.04
CA GLN A 109 21.09 -11.38 -25.71
C GLN A 109 22.09 -10.59 -24.86
N SER A 110 21.78 -9.32 -24.62
CA SER A 110 22.33 -8.57 -23.49
C SER A 110 21.22 -8.47 -22.44
N ALA A 111 20.88 -9.61 -21.82
CA ALA A 111 19.83 -9.68 -20.81
C ALA A 111 20.19 -8.77 -19.62
N GLU A 112 19.48 -7.65 -19.50
CA GLU A 112 19.62 -6.78 -18.34
C GLU A 112 19.32 -7.57 -17.04
N PRO A 113 20.11 -7.37 -15.97
CA PRO A 113 20.00 -8.13 -14.72
C PRO A 113 18.58 -8.15 -14.12
N GLY A 114 17.82 -7.07 -14.30
CA GLY A 114 16.48 -6.89 -13.71
C GLY A 114 15.41 -7.87 -14.19
N VAL A 115 15.51 -8.39 -15.42
CA VAL A 115 14.48 -9.29 -15.98
C VAL A 115 14.51 -10.67 -15.32
N ARG A 116 15.71 -11.18 -14.98
CA ARG A 116 15.88 -12.49 -14.34
C ARG A 116 15.37 -12.53 -12.88
N HIS A 117 15.42 -11.39 -12.20
CA HIS A 117 15.05 -11.31 -10.79
C HIS A 117 13.54 -11.52 -10.60
N ASN A 118 12.71 -10.98 -11.49
CA ASN A 118 11.25 -11.13 -11.41
C ASN A 118 10.80 -12.55 -11.73
N GLU A 119 11.44 -13.21 -12.71
CA GLU A 119 11.09 -14.58 -13.07
C GLU A 119 11.34 -15.57 -11.92
N SER A 120 12.46 -15.40 -11.20
CA SER A 120 12.80 -16.23 -10.03
C SER A 120 11.76 -16.13 -8.90
N TYR A 121 11.15 -14.95 -8.69
CA TYR A 121 10.09 -14.76 -7.69
C TYR A 121 8.83 -15.53 -8.06
N PHE A 122 8.38 -15.42 -9.32
CA PHE A 122 7.17 -16.13 -9.77
C PHE A 122 7.34 -17.66 -9.72
N GLN A 123 8.52 -18.16 -10.07
CA GLN A 123 8.85 -19.59 -9.94
C GLN A 123 8.81 -20.05 -8.47
N MET A 124 9.36 -19.26 -7.54
CA MET A 124 9.29 -19.54 -6.11
C MET A 124 7.85 -19.52 -5.61
N ARG A 125 7.07 -18.49 -5.97
CA ARG A 125 5.66 -18.34 -5.61
C ARG A 125 4.83 -19.53 -6.10
N GLY A 126 5.00 -19.94 -7.36
CA GLY A 126 4.32 -21.12 -7.91
C GLY A 126 4.67 -22.40 -7.16
N SER A 127 5.94 -22.57 -6.79
CA SER A 127 6.40 -23.73 -6.00
C SER A 127 5.79 -23.74 -4.59
N LEU A 128 5.73 -22.59 -3.93
CA LEU A 128 5.10 -22.45 -2.62
C LEU A 128 3.60 -22.74 -2.69
N MET A 129 2.89 -22.20 -3.68
CA MET A 129 1.45 -22.45 -3.86
C MET A 129 1.15 -23.93 -4.12
N LYS A 130 2.00 -24.61 -4.89
CA LYS A 130 1.89 -26.05 -5.12
C LYS A 130 2.12 -26.85 -3.83
N GLN A 131 3.04 -26.42 -2.98
CA GLN A 131 3.41 -27.15 -1.76
C GLN A 131 2.44 -26.89 -0.59
N PHE A 132 1.95 -25.66 -0.44
CA PHE A 132 1.21 -25.22 0.75
C PHE A 132 -0.25 -24.84 0.49
N GLY A 133 -0.71 -24.81 -0.76
CA GLY A 133 -2.08 -24.45 -1.14
C GLY A 133 -2.16 -23.11 -1.87
N GLN A 134 -3.28 -22.87 -2.56
CA GLN A 134 -3.51 -21.61 -3.29
C GLN A 134 -3.95 -20.45 -2.38
N ASP A 135 -4.33 -20.75 -1.14
CA ASP A 135 -4.81 -19.82 -0.12
C ASP A 135 -3.67 -19.08 0.62
N ILE A 136 -2.41 -19.38 0.30
CA ILE A 136 -1.26 -18.75 0.93
C ILE A 136 -0.99 -17.36 0.35
N LYS A 137 -0.51 -16.47 1.22
CA LYS A 137 -0.02 -15.13 0.85
C LYS A 137 1.50 -15.19 0.70
N VAL A 138 2.00 -14.85 -0.48
CA VAL A 138 3.45 -14.79 -0.76
C VAL A 138 3.82 -13.34 -1.04
N TYR A 139 4.77 -12.83 -0.28
CA TYR A 139 5.25 -11.46 -0.37
C TYR A 139 6.72 -11.44 -0.78
N GLU A 140 7.14 -10.41 -1.48
CA GLU A 140 8.56 -10.10 -1.61
C GLU A 140 9.01 -9.31 -0.38
N ALA A 141 10.26 -9.54 0.06
CA ALA A 141 10.82 -8.86 1.21
C ALA A 141 10.98 -7.36 0.94
N LYS A 142 10.47 -6.53 1.84
CA LYS A 142 10.76 -5.10 1.88
C LYS A 142 12.16 -4.90 2.44
N THR A 143 13.06 -4.37 1.63
CA THR A 143 14.50 -4.32 1.94
C THR A 143 14.96 -3.00 2.56
N ASP A 144 14.08 -2.01 2.62
CA ASP A 144 14.28 -0.72 3.27
C ASP A 144 14.30 -0.88 4.80
N ILE A 145 13.25 -1.47 5.38
CA ILE A 145 13.04 -1.54 6.84
C ILE A 145 12.35 -2.84 7.31
N GLY A 146 12.34 -3.90 6.49
CA GLY A 146 11.63 -5.14 6.82
C GLY A 146 12.33 -5.99 7.88
N ARG A 147 11.59 -6.46 8.88
CA ARG A 147 12.03 -7.52 9.81
C ARG A 147 11.14 -8.75 9.71
N TYR A 148 11.75 -9.91 9.52
CA TYR A 148 11.05 -11.16 9.23
C TYR A 148 11.57 -12.31 10.09
N ASN A 149 10.71 -12.84 10.95
CA ASN A 149 11.00 -13.97 11.81
C ASN A 149 10.17 -15.18 11.37
N GLY A 150 10.82 -16.35 11.23
CA GLY A 150 10.17 -17.49 10.63
C GLY A 150 11.12 -18.57 10.11
N ALA A 151 10.54 -19.70 9.71
CA ALA A 151 11.30 -20.85 9.25
C ALA A 151 11.59 -20.77 7.75
N VAL A 152 12.80 -21.12 7.33
CA VAL A 152 13.13 -21.23 5.90
C VAL A 152 12.44 -22.47 5.33
N VAL A 153 11.57 -22.29 4.34
CA VAL A 153 10.77 -23.40 3.77
C VAL A 153 11.20 -23.81 2.38
N SER A 154 11.86 -22.93 1.63
CA SER A 154 12.38 -23.21 0.30
C SER A 154 13.61 -22.38 0.00
N ILE A 155 14.53 -22.92 -0.80
CA ILE A 155 15.76 -22.27 -1.23
C ILE A 155 15.96 -22.61 -2.70
N THR A 156 16.11 -21.59 -3.53
CA THR A 156 16.46 -21.69 -4.97
C THR A 156 17.85 -21.10 -5.17
N PRO A 157 18.46 -21.12 -6.38
CA PRO A 157 19.75 -20.48 -6.61
C PRO A 157 19.80 -19.03 -6.14
N ASP A 158 18.74 -18.26 -6.40
CA ASP A 158 18.74 -16.79 -6.23
C ASP A 158 17.84 -16.30 -5.09
N ARG A 159 16.91 -17.13 -4.60
CA ARG A 159 15.92 -16.72 -3.59
C ARG A 159 15.84 -17.67 -2.39
N VAL A 160 15.48 -17.12 -1.23
CA VAL A 160 15.10 -17.86 -0.01
C VAL A 160 13.67 -17.52 0.35
N ALA A 161 12.84 -18.53 0.60
CA ALA A 161 11.48 -18.35 1.10
C ALA A 161 11.41 -18.68 2.59
N GLN A 162 10.87 -17.74 3.36
CA GLN A 162 10.66 -17.83 4.80
C GLN A 162 9.17 -17.85 5.11
N GLN A 163 8.72 -18.81 5.93
CA GLN A 163 7.36 -18.84 6.45
C GLN A 163 7.30 -18.01 7.73
N ILE A 164 6.60 -16.88 7.66
CA ILE A 164 6.44 -15.93 8.78
C ILE A 164 5.15 -16.17 9.58
N SER A 165 4.17 -16.87 8.99
CA SER A 165 2.97 -17.35 9.67
C SER A 165 2.39 -18.58 8.96
N ARG A 166 1.32 -19.17 9.50
CA ARG A 166 0.70 -20.40 8.96
C ARG A 166 0.32 -20.30 7.47
N GLY A 167 -0.01 -19.11 6.98
CA GLY A 167 -0.40 -18.88 5.58
C GLY A 167 0.32 -17.71 4.92
N ALA A 168 1.42 -17.22 5.51
CA ALA A 168 2.18 -16.10 4.95
C ALA A 168 3.66 -16.45 4.79
N PHE A 169 4.18 -16.13 3.61
CA PHE A 169 5.54 -16.41 3.19
C PHE A 169 6.19 -15.13 2.65
N VAL A 170 7.46 -14.95 2.96
CA VAL A 170 8.28 -13.85 2.44
C VAL A 170 9.42 -14.44 1.62
N VAL A 171 9.62 -13.91 0.43
CA VAL A 171 10.68 -14.30 -0.50
C VAL A 171 11.76 -13.22 -0.46
N HIS A 172 12.99 -13.63 -0.23
CA HIS A 172 14.17 -12.78 -0.11
C HIS A 172 15.14 -13.05 -1.25
N ASP A 173 15.80 -12.00 -1.74
CA ASP A 173 16.98 -12.12 -2.62
C ASP A 173 18.17 -12.65 -1.84
N LYS A 174 18.79 -13.74 -2.32
CA LYS A 174 20.00 -14.26 -1.69
C LYS A 174 21.16 -13.28 -1.69
N ASP A 175 21.29 -12.49 -2.74
CA ASP A 175 22.37 -11.50 -2.86
C ASP A 175 22.27 -10.39 -1.80
N ARG A 176 21.07 -10.20 -1.22
CA ARG A 176 20.82 -9.26 -0.13
C ARG A 176 20.88 -9.90 1.25
N LEU A 177 20.92 -11.23 1.32
CA LEU A 177 20.96 -11.98 2.57
C LEU A 177 22.39 -12.25 3.01
N ALA A 178 22.72 -11.93 4.27
CA ALA A 178 23.97 -12.33 4.88
C ALA A 178 23.89 -13.75 5.45
N GLY A 179 24.85 -14.62 5.07
CA GLY A 179 25.06 -15.93 5.69
C GLY A 179 24.46 -17.11 4.91
N GLN A 180 24.53 -18.30 5.51
CA GLN A 180 24.02 -19.53 4.91
C GLN A 180 22.66 -19.90 5.50
N TYR A 181 21.70 -20.18 4.62
CA TYR A 181 20.34 -20.59 4.99
C TYR A 181 20.17 -22.08 4.77
N ARG A 182 19.46 -22.73 5.68
CA ARG A 182 19.10 -24.14 5.58
C ARG A 182 17.59 -24.29 5.73
N ARG A 183 17.01 -25.17 4.93
CA ARG A 183 15.58 -25.50 5.02
C ARG A 183 15.25 -26.03 6.42
N GLY A 184 14.14 -25.59 6.99
CA GLY A 184 13.68 -25.92 8.34
C GLY A 184 14.30 -25.08 9.46
N THR A 185 15.30 -24.25 9.17
CA THR A 185 15.94 -23.40 10.20
C THR A 185 15.10 -22.15 10.45
N LEU A 186 14.86 -21.85 11.74
CA LEU A 186 14.23 -20.60 12.18
C LEU A 186 15.27 -19.48 12.10
N VAL A 187 14.97 -18.41 11.37
CA VAL A 187 15.87 -17.27 11.17
C VAL A 187 15.15 -15.95 11.46
N ASP A 188 15.90 -14.93 11.88
CA ASP A 188 15.43 -13.54 11.98
C ASP A 188 16.22 -12.69 10.99
N VAL A 189 15.53 -12.22 9.94
CA VAL A 189 16.09 -11.43 8.86
C VAL A 189 15.66 -9.99 9.06
N ASN A 190 16.62 -9.12 9.38
CA ASN A 190 16.37 -7.69 9.55
C ASN A 190 17.07 -6.89 8.45
N TYR A 191 16.33 -6.11 7.67
CA TYR A 191 16.88 -5.26 6.63
C TYR A 191 17.20 -3.86 7.18
N ASN A 192 18.38 -3.37 6.82
CA ASN A 192 18.81 -2.00 7.09
C ASN A 192 19.49 -1.47 5.83
N ASN A 193 18.91 -0.42 5.21
CA ASN A 193 19.43 0.21 4.00
C ASN A 193 19.68 -0.78 2.84
N GLY A 194 18.72 -1.65 2.54
CA GLY A 194 18.79 -2.57 1.39
C GLY A 194 19.58 -3.87 1.64
N ARG A 195 20.29 -4.00 2.78
CA ARG A 195 21.04 -5.20 3.14
C ARG A 195 20.43 -5.89 4.35
N ALA A 196 20.34 -7.21 4.29
CA ALA A 196 19.85 -8.00 5.41
C ALA A 196 20.97 -8.36 6.37
N ILE A 197 20.75 -8.08 7.65
CA ILE A 197 21.50 -8.63 8.77
C ILE A 197 20.70 -9.83 9.25
N SER A 198 21.17 -11.03 8.91
CA SER A 198 20.59 -12.27 9.42
C SER A 198 21.15 -12.56 10.79
N THR A 199 20.30 -12.73 11.79
CA THR A 199 20.74 -13.26 13.08
C THR A 199 20.06 -14.60 13.32
N LEU A 200 20.87 -15.64 13.61
CA LEU A 200 20.37 -16.85 14.23
C LEU A 200 19.62 -16.45 15.51
N THR A 201 18.47 -17.08 15.75
CA THR A 201 17.61 -16.72 16.89
C THR A 201 18.38 -16.89 18.20
N PRO A 202 18.00 -16.17 19.28
CA PRO A 202 18.66 -16.29 20.59
C PRO A 202 18.84 -17.74 21.07
N GLN A 203 17.85 -18.62 20.82
CA GLN A 203 17.93 -20.06 21.13
C GLN A 203 19.03 -20.80 20.34
N GLN A 204 19.31 -20.39 19.10
CA GLN A 204 20.43 -20.96 18.32
C GLN A 204 21.77 -20.32 18.71
N ARG A 205 21.79 -19.05 19.14
CA ARG A 205 22.98 -18.45 19.77
C ARG A 205 23.35 -19.18 21.04
N GLU A 206 22.40 -19.57 21.88
CA GLU A 206 22.66 -20.38 23.09
C GLU A 206 23.20 -21.78 22.76
N GLN A 207 22.73 -22.40 21.67
CA GLN A 207 23.27 -23.68 21.19
C GLN A 207 24.67 -23.56 20.56
N THR A 208 25.00 -22.41 19.97
CA THR A 208 26.32 -22.16 19.34
C THR A 208 27.33 -21.57 20.34
N ALA A 209 26.87 -20.91 21.39
CA ALA A 209 27.69 -20.34 22.47
C ALA A 209 28.22 -21.39 23.47
N GLN A 210 27.84 -22.67 23.32
CA GLN A 210 28.43 -23.78 24.09
C GLN A 210 29.77 -24.28 23.52
N GLN A 211 30.44 -23.52 22.64
CA GLN A 211 31.88 -23.69 22.44
C GLN A 211 32.65 -22.77 23.41
N PRO A 212 33.54 -23.32 24.26
CA PRO A 212 34.17 -22.53 25.30
C PRO A 212 35.35 -21.76 24.71
N ASN A 213 35.29 -20.42 24.65
CA ASN A 213 36.39 -19.65 25.23
C ASN A 213 36.13 -18.14 25.37
N ARG A 214 36.69 -17.64 26.48
CA ARG A 214 37.04 -16.25 26.87
C ARG A 214 35.95 -15.34 27.46
N GLN A 215 35.96 -15.41 28.79
CA GLN A 215 35.77 -14.32 29.75
C GLN A 215 36.10 -12.94 29.18
N PHE A 216 35.13 -12.02 29.26
CA PHE A 216 35.40 -10.64 29.65
C PHE A 216 34.39 -10.22 30.72
N ALA A 217 34.92 -9.59 31.76
CA ALA A 217 34.28 -9.20 33.00
C ALA A 217 33.22 -8.09 32.83
N PRO A 218 32.32 -7.88 33.81
CA PRO A 218 31.25 -6.90 33.71
C PRO A 218 31.57 -5.54 34.37
N GLU A 219 30.76 -4.54 33.97
CA GLU A 219 30.41 -3.25 34.63
C GLU A 219 31.29 -2.00 34.40
N PRO A 220 30.81 -0.73 34.65
CA PRO A 220 29.45 -0.26 35.02
C PRO A 220 28.88 1.01 34.31
N LYS A 221 27.54 1.15 34.40
CA LYS A 221 26.66 2.31 34.70
C LYS A 221 26.56 3.62 33.85
N THR A 222 25.28 4.03 33.76
CA THR A 222 24.67 5.38 33.74
C THR A 222 24.59 6.18 32.44
N GLN A 223 23.35 6.35 31.95
CA GLN A 223 22.92 7.53 31.20
C GLN A 223 21.65 8.11 31.85
N PRO A 224 21.54 9.44 32.01
CA PRO A 224 20.37 10.09 32.60
C PRO A 224 19.23 10.19 31.59
N ALA A 225 18.01 9.96 32.07
CA ALA A 225 16.78 10.24 31.36
C ALA A 225 16.60 11.76 31.22
N VAL A 226 16.72 12.27 30.00
CA VAL A 226 16.23 13.62 29.66
C VAL A 226 14.81 13.45 29.16
N ALA A 227 13.85 13.98 29.91
CA ALA A 227 12.47 14.09 29.49
C ALA A 227 12.40 15.03 28.27
N ALA A 228 12.16 14.46 27.08
CA ALA A 228 11.88 15.23 25.89
C ALA A 228 10.47 15.84 26.02
N ALA A 229 10.41 17.17 26.00
CA ALA A 229 9.16 17.89 25.80
C ALA A 229 8.53 17.47 24.46
N PRO A 230 7.19 17.43 24.35
CA PRO A 230 6.52 17.09 23.10
C PRO A 230 6.88 18.15 22.05
N ARG A 231 7.75 17.80 21.12
CA ARG A 231 7.89 18.56 19.87
C ARG A 231 6.60 18.34 19.09
N ASN A 232 5.90 19.43 18.80
CA ASN A 232 4.97 19.47 17.68
C ASN A 232 5.79 19.30 16.40
N GLU A 233 6.15 18.06 16.09
CA GLU A 233 6.65 17.71 14.77
C GLU A 233 5.45 17.84 13.84
N ALA A 234 5.49 18.83 12.96
CA ALA A 234 4.61 18.85 11.79
C ALA A 234 4.74 17.47 11.14
N ILE A 235 3.64 16.72 11.12
CA ILE A 235 3.63 15.40 10.50
C ILE A 235 4.02 15.64 9.03
N ASP A 236 5.16 15.08 8.64
CA ASP A 236 5.59 15.07 7.26
C ASP A 236 4.44 14.56 6.38
N GLU A 237 4.10 15.31 5.34
CA GLU A 237 2.89 15.04 4.55
C GLU A 237 2.98 13.68 3.87
N ALA A 238 4.18 13.23 3.46
CA ALA A 238 4.36 11.89 2.92
C ALA A 238 4.02 10.81 3.97
N SER A 239 4.47 11.01 5.22
CA SER A 239 4.12 10.14 6.34
C SER A 239 2.62 10.12 6.65
N LEU A 240 1.93 11.27 6.51
CA LEU A 240 0.47 11.35 6.66
C LEU A 240 -0.25 10.45 5.65
N HIS A 241 0.12 10.55 4.37
CA HIS A 241 -0.52 9.79 3.30
C HIS A 241 -0.17 8.30 3.35
N ALA A 242 1.06 7.95 3.72
CA ALA A 242 1.46 6.56 3.97
C ALA A 242 0.66 5.94 5.13
N ASN A 243 0.44 6.67 6.22
CA ASN A 243 -0.37 6.21 7.35
C ASN A 243 -1.86 6.09 6.97
N ALA A 244 -2.38 7.06 6.21
CA ALA A 244 -3.75 7.02 5.70
C ALA A 244 -4.00 5.80 4.79
N ALA A 245 -3.00 5.40 3.99
CA ALA A 245 -3.10 4.21 3.15
C ALA A 245 -3.34 2.93 3.95
N ASN A 246 -2.77 2.82 5.16
CA ASN A 246 -2.97 1.65 6.04
C ASN A 246 -4.41 1.55 6.57
N ALA A 247 -5.11 2.67 6.72
CA ALA A 247 -6.49 2.70 7.20
C ALA A 247 -7.54 2.55 6.07
N LEU A 248 -7.12 2.58 4.80
CA LEU A 248 -8.04 2.60 3.66
C LEU A 248 -8.98 1.40 3.65
N GLY A 249 -8.48 0.17 3.84
CA GLY A 249 -9.32 -1.03 3.82
C GLY A 249 -10.45 -0.98 4.87
N LYS A 250 -10.10 -0.62 6.11
CA LYS A 250 -11.07 -0.44 7.21
C LYS A 250 -12.09 0.66 6.87
N ASN A 251 -11.64 1.78 6.34
CA ASN A 251 -12.51 2.91 5.99
C ASN A 251 -13.40 2.61 4.78
N ALA A 252 -12.93 1.83 3.81
CA ALA A 252 -13.73 1.35 2.68
C ALA A 252 -14.85 0.42 3.16
N GLU A 253 -14.56 -0.52 4.08
CA GLU A 253 -15.58 -1.39 4.66
C GLU A 253 -16.62 -0.60 5.46
N HIS A 254 -16.19 0.39 6.27
CA HIS A 254 -17.10 1.29 6.97
C HIS A 254 -18.02 2.04 6.00
N LEU A 255 -17.46 2.64 4.95
CA LEU A 255 -18.23 3.40 3.95
C LEU A 255 -19.25 2.53 3.20
N LYS A 256 -18.94 1.25 2.93
CA LYS A 256 -19.89 0.30 2.33
C LYS A 256 -21.10 0.02 3.24
N THR A 257 -20.97 0.18 4.55
CA THR A 257 -22.11 0.03 5.48
C THR A 257 -23.09 1.20 5.41
N LEU A 258 -22.65 2.37 4.94
CA LEU A 258 -23.47 3.58 4.88
C LEU A 258 -24.57 3.43 3.81
N PRO A 259 -25.86 3.68 4.15
CA PRO A 259 -26.98 3.47 3.24
C PRO A 259 -26.83 4.16 1.88
N GLY A 260 -26.29 5.39 1.85
CA GLY A 260 -26.07 6.17 0.63
C GLY A 260 -24.97 5.64 -0.29
N LEU A 261 -24.11 4.73 0.20
CA LEU A 261 -22.91 4.25 -0.49
C LEU A 261 -22.93 2.74 -0.80
N LYS A 262 -23.95 2.00 -0.36
CA LYS A 262 -24.08 0.55 -0.62
C LYS A 262 -23.99 0.15 -2.10
N ARG A 263 -24.36 1.06 -3.02
CA ARG A 263 -24.32 0.85 -4.47
C ARG A 263 -23.32 1.74 -5.18
N ALA A 264 -22.45 2.44 -4.44
CA ALA A 264 -21.42 3.26 -5.04
C ALA A 264 -20.38 2.37 -5.73
N PRO A 265 -19.82 2.80 -6.89
CA PRO A 265 -18.72 2.09 -7.54
C PRO A 265 -17.52 1.90 -6.61
N ALA A 266 -16.77 0.81 -6.80
CA ALA A 266 -15.59 0.51 -5.98
C ALA A 266 -14.55 1.64 -6.01
N ASP A 267 -14.36 2.30 -7.15
CA ASP A 267 -13.43 3.43 -7.30
C ASP A 267 -13.87 4.64 -6.46
N GLN A 268 -15.18 4.92 -6.42
CA GLN A 268 -15.75 5.97 -5.58
C GLN A 268 -15.54 5.66 -4.09
N ILE A 269 -15.78 4.41 -3.68
CA ILE A 269 -15.54 3.97 -2.30
C ILE A 269 -14.06 4.09 -1.92
N ALA A 270 -13.15 3.68 -2.81
CA ALA A 270 -11.72 3.75 -2.57
C ALA A 270 -11.24 5.21 -2.40
N GLN A 271 -11.71 6.12 -3.24
CA GLN A 271 -11.38 7.56 -3.13
C GLN A 271 -11.91 8.17 -1.83
N LEU A 272 -13.18 7.91 -1.48
CA LEU A 272 -13.75 8.40 -0.22
C LEU A 272 -13.06 7.80 1.00
N ALA A 273 -12.70 6.52 0.95
CA ALA A 273 -11.97 5.84 2.03
C ALA A 273 -10.59 6.46 2.25
N TYR A 274 -9.89 6.81 1.17
CA TYR A 274 -8.62 7.52 1.25
C TYR A 274 -8.75 8.88 1.94
N TYR A 275 -9.69 9.73 1.52
CA TYR A 275 -9.91 11.03 2.16
C TYR A 275 -10.33 10.90 3.63
N ARG A 276 -11.18 9.92 3.95
CA ARG A 276 -11.54 9.61 5.33
C ARG A 276 -10.31 9.24 6.18
N SER A 277 -9.40 8.42 5.64
CA SER A 277 -8.16 8.05 6.32
C SER A 277 -7.21 9.23 6.53
N VAL A 278 -7.10 10.14 5.55
CA VAL A 278 -6.29 11.36 5.71
C VAL A 278 -6.87 12.25 6.80
N LEU A 279 -8.20 12.39 6.87
CA LEU A 279 -8.88 13.13 7.93
C LEU A 279 -8.68 12.48 9.31
N GLU A 280 -8.77 11.15 9.38
CA GLU A 280 -8.52 10.37 10.60
C GLU A 280 -7.11 10.65 11.14
N GLU A 281 -6.07 10.58 10.31
CA GLU A 281 -4.70 10.87 10.75
C GLU A 281 -4.47 12.35 11.09
N LYS A 282 -5.06 13.31 10.34
CA LYS A 282 -4.95 14.75 10.66
C LYS A 282 -5.56 15.09 12.02
N CYS A 283 -6.65 14.44 12.41
CA CYS A 283 -7.34 14.70 13.67
C CYS A 283 -6.91 13.77 14.82
N LYS A 284 -5.93 12.89 14.60
CA LYS A 284 -5.53 11.83 15.57
C LYS A 284 -5.06 12.35 16.92
N ALA A 285 -4.58 13.60 16.98
CA ALA A 285 -4.16 14.25 18.23
C ALA A 285 -5.33 14.57 19.17
N ASP A 286 -6.56 14.71 18.64
CA ASP A 286 -7.77 15.01 19.42
C ASP A 286 -8.91 14.05 19.02
N PRO A 287 -9.16 13.00 19.82
CA PRO A 287 -10.20 12.00 19.53
C PRO A 287 -11.62 12.56 19.45
N VAL A 288 -11.92 13.66 20.16
CA VAL A 288 -13.26 14.28 20.15
C VAL A 288 -13.47 14.98 18.82
N VAL A 289 -12.50 15.80 18.41
CA VAL A 289 -12.52 16.48 17.10
C VAL A 289 -12.52 15.44 15.97
N GLN A 290 -11.70 14.39 16.08
CA GLN A 290 -11.66 13.31 15.09
C GLN A 290 -13.03 12.66 14.90
N THR A 291 -13.72 12.31 15.99
CA THR A 291 -15.04 11.67 15.93
C THR A 291 -16.06 12.59 15.25
N GLU A 292 -16.08 13.87 15.61
CA GLU A 292 -16.99 14.86 15.01
C GLU A 292 -16.73 15.03 13.51
N LYS A 293 -15.46 15.24 13.11
CA LYS A 293 -15.10 15.47 11.71
C LYS A 293 -15.33 14.24 10.84
N LEU A 294 -15.06 13.03 11.36
CA LEU A 294 -15.37 11.79 10.65
C LEU A 294 -16.89 11.59 10.49
N SER A 295 -17.69 11.94 11.49
CA SER A 295 -19.16 11.90 11.36
C SER A 295 -19.68 12.87 10.30
N GLN A 296 -19.17 14.11 10.29
CA GLN A 296 -19.51 15.11 9.27
C GLN A 296 -19.10 14.63 7.86
N PHE A 297 -17.92 14.02 7.73
CA PHE A 297 -17.48 13.43 6.48
C PHE A 297 -18.42 12.30 6.02
N ASP A 298 -18.80 11.39 6.92
CA ASP A 298 -19.68 10.26 6.62
C ASP A 298 -21.09 10.73 6.19
N GLU A 299 -21.60 11.83 6.75
CA GLU A 299 -22.83 12.47 6.29
C GLU A 299 -22.68 13.09 4.89
N MET A 300 -21.59 13.80 4.63
CA MET A 300 -21.32 14.39 3.32
C MET A 300 -21.13 13.35 2.23
N ALA A 301 -20.42 12.25 2.54
CA ALA A 301 -20.16 11.16 1.61
C ALA A 301 -21.44 10.44 1.15
N GLN A 302 -22.50 10.44 1.99
CA GLN A 302 -23.80 9.89 1.64
C GLN A 302 -24.64 10.81 0.72
N MET A 303 -24.33 12.12 0.69
CA MET A 303 -25.03 13.08 -0.18
C MET A 303 -24.34 13.13 -1.53
N LYS A 304 -24.97 12.61 -2.59
CA LYS A 304 -24.39 12.49 -3.95
C LYS A 304 -23.64 13.75 -4.42
N ASP A 305 -24.26 14.92 -4.26
CA ASP A 305 -23.67 16.19 -4.72
C ASP A 305 -22.46 16.62 -3.87
N LYS A 306 -22.49 16.38 -2.56
CA LYS A 306 -21.36 16.67 -1.67
C LYS A 306 -20.23 15.65 -1.79
N ALA A 307 -20.56 14.39 -2.05
CA ALA A 307 -19.58 13.36 -2.36
C ALA A 307 -18.78 13.75 -3.61
N GLN A 308 -19.44 14.22 -4.68
CA GLN A 308 -18.73 14.73 -5.85
C GLN A 308 -17.85 15.95 -5.54
N SER A 309 -18.29 16.84 -4.63
CA SER A 309 -17.47 17.96 -4.18
C SER A 309 -16.21 17.49 -3.44
N LEU A 310 -16.32 16.48 -2.57
CA LEU A 310 -15.17 15.89 -1.87
C LEU A 310 -14.18 15.26 -2.85
N LEU A 311 -14.68 14.59 -3.89
CA LEU A 311 -13.84 13.93 -4.89
C LEU A 311 -13.13 14.90 -5.83
N LYS A 312 -13.72 16.06 -6.10
CA LYS A 312 -13.14 17.09 -6.98
C LYS A 312 -12.22 18.06 -6.25
N GLY A 313 -12.53 18.40 -4.99
CA GLY A 313 -11.86 19.46 -4.24
C GLY A 313 -11.00 18.97 -3.07
N GLY A 314 -10.94 17.66 -2.81
CA GLY A 314 -10.29 17.12 -1.62
C GLY A 314 -11.04 17.42 -0.32
N ILE A 315 -10.36 17.23 0.81
CA ILE A 315 -10.91 17.55 2.13
C ILE A 315 -10.98 19.07 2.27
N PRO A 316 -12.15 19.68 2.49
CA PRO A 316 -12.25 21.13 2.64
C PRO A 316 -11.40 21.60 3.84
N GLU A 317 -10.62 22.66 3.68
CA GLU A 317 -9.76 23.20 4.75
C GLU A 317 -10.54 23.54 6.03
N SER A 318 -11.81 23.93 5.89
CA SER A 318 -12.72 24.18 7.02
C SER A 318 -13.04 22.92 7.84
N ALA A 319 -12.86 21.72 7.28
CA ALA A 319 -12.95 20.47 8.02
C ALA A 319 -11.67 20.19 8.82
N VAL A 320 -10.54 20.79 8.48
CA VAL A 320 -9.23 20.52 9.11
C VAL A 320 -8.88 21.55 10.19
N THR A 321 -9.38 22.78 10.07
CA THR A 321 -9.17 23.79 11.12
C THR A 321 -10.02 23.45 12.35
N ALA A 322 -9.35 23.16 13.47
CA ALA A 322 -9.99 23.15 14.77
C ALA A 322 -10.59 24.54 15.01
N PRO A 323 -11.82 24.66 15.56
CA PRO A 323 -12.29 25.96 16.03
C PRO A 323 -11.25 26.47 17.02
N ALA A 324 -10.69 27.67 16.76
CA ALA A 324 -9.82 28.32 17.71
C ALA A 324 -10.58 28.36 19.04
N ILE A 325 -10.03 27.71 20.06
CA ILE A 325 -10.59 27.72 21.41
C ILE A 325 -10.37 29.13 21.96
N ASP A 326 -11.24 30.06 21.58
CA ASP A 326 -11.37 31.39 22.17
C ASP A 326 -12.22 31.32 23.45
N ALA A 327 -12.05 30.24 24.22
CA ALA A 327 -12.76 29.97 25.46
C ALA A 327 -11.87 30.31 26.66
N ALA A 328 -11.39 31.54 26.74
CA ALA A 328 -10.69 32.02 27.94
C ALA A 328 -10.79 33.54 28.12
N GLN A 329 -11.94 34.19 27.89
CA GLN A 329 -12.10 35.60 28.27
C GLN A 329 -13.53 36.14 28.37
N GLN A 330 -14.50 35.37 28.88
CA GLN A 330 -15.75 35.96 29.37
C GLN A 330 -16.27 35.18 30.57
N ARG A 331 -15.92 35.62 31.78
CA ARG A 331 -16.70 35.52 33.04
C ARG A 331 -15.80 35.79 34.24
N THR A 332 -15.69 37.05 34.63
CA THR A 332 -15.64 37.49 36.03
C THR A 332 -15.92 38.99 36.03
N ASP A 333 -17.18 39.37 35.94
CA ASP A 333 -17.61 40.72 36.32
C ASP A 333 -19.06 40.66 36.82
N GLU A 334 -19.24 40.02 37.97
CA GLU A 334 -20.37 40.31 38.86
C GLU A 334 -19.81 40.39 40.27
N GLY A 335 -19.36 41.59 40.64
CA GLY A 335 -19.14 41.95 42.03
C GLY A 335 -20.49 42.09 42.74
N PRO A 336 -20.62 41.62 44.00
CA PRO A 336 -21.83 41.84 44.76
C PRO A 336 -21.91 43.31 45.19
N SER A 337 -22.97 44.01 44.78
CA SER A 337 -23.34 45.30 45.35
C SER A 337 -23.79 45.12 46.80
N LEU A 338 -23.16 45.89 47.69
CA LEU A 338 -23.53 46.06 49.11
C LEU A 338 -24.82 46.88 49.27
#